data_AF-A0A2I3SQ93-F1
#
_entry.id   AF-A0A2I3SQ93-F1
#
_cell.length_a   1.000
_cell.length_b   1.000
_cell.length_c   1.000
_cell.angle_alpha   90.00
_cell.angle_beta   90.00
_cell.angle_gamma   90.00
#
_symmetry.space_group_name_H-M   'P 1'
#
loop_
_entity.id
_entity.type
_entity.pdbx_description
1 polymer ?
#
loop_
_entity_poly.entity_id
_entity_poly.type
_entity_poly.pdbx_seq_one_letter_code
_entity_poly.pdbx_strand_id
1 'polypeptide(L)'
;MRIHVHQSDLLCKKGCGYYGNPDWQGFCSKCWREEYHKARQKEIQEDWELAELQREEEEAFASSQSSQGAQSLTFSKFEGKKTNKKTRKVTTVKKSSVRLPGSDQRRVMF
;
A
#
# COMPACT_ATOMS: atom_id res chain seq x y z
N MET A 1 -20.88 -37.41 -21.44
CA MET A 1 -20.25 -36.81 -20.25
C MET A 1 -21.35 -36.13 -19.43
N ARG A 2 -21.64 -36.60 -18.21
CA ARG A 2 -22.59 -35.92 -17.30
C ARG A 2 -21.79 -35.04 -16.36
N ILE A 3 -22.06 -33.75 -16.38
CA ILE A 3 -21.52 -32.81 -15.41
C ILE A 3 -22.45 -32.87 -14.20
N HIS A 4 -21.92 -33.31 -13.06
CA HIS A 4 -22.64 -33.29 -11.79
C HIS A 4 -22.16 -32.08 -11.00
N VAL A 5 -23.06 -31.14 -10.69
CA VAL A 5 -22.80 -29.99 -9.83
C VAL A 5 -23.70 -30.14 -8.62
N HIS A 6 -23.11 -30.18 -7.42
CA HIS A 6 -23.90 -30.26 -6.20
C HIS A 6 -24.47 -28.87 -5.87
N GLN A 7 -25.71 -28.81 -5.39
CA GLN A 7 -26.36 -27.52 -5.11
C GLN A 7 -25.57 -26.70 -4.06
N SER A 8 -24.91 -27.36 -3.11
CA SER A 8 -24.04 -26.68 -2.14
C SER A 8 -22.86 -25.96 -2.78
N ASP A 9 -22.35 -26.48 -3.90
CA ASP A 9 -21.16 -25.95 -4.57
C ASP A 9 -21.46 -24.62 -5.27
N LEU A 10 -22.74 -24.34 -5.52
CA LEU A 10 -23.21 -23.07 -6.07
C LEU A 10 -23.47 -22.03 -4.98
N LEU A 11 -23.70 -22.44 -3.74
CA LEU A 11 -24.09 -21.54 -2.65
C LEU A 11 -22.90 -20.79 -2.06
N CYS A 12 -23.18 -19.62 -1.50
CA CYS A 12 -22.19 -18.80 -0.81
C CYS A 12 -21.57 -19.60 0.34
N LYS A 13 -20.24 -19.61 0.42
CA LYS A 13 -19.49 -20.32 1.48
C LYS A 13 -19.85 -19.90 2.90
N LYS A 14 -20.38 -18.69 3.12
CA LYS A 14 -20.89 -18.26 4.43
C LYS A 14 -22.25 -18.87 4.80
N GLY A 15 -22.88 -19.64 3.92
CA GLY A 15 -24.16 -20.30 4.18
C GLY A 15 -25.35 -19.34 4.27
N CYS A 16 -25.27 -18.16 3.65
CA CYS A 16 -26.31 -17.12 3.73
C CYS A 16 -27.51 -17.34 2.79
N GLY A 17 -27.56 -18.46 2.06
CA GLY A 17 -28.66 -18.82 1.15
C GLY A 17 -28.58 -18.20 -0.25
N TYR A 18 -27.64 -17.30 -0.51
CA TYR A 18 -27.38 -16.76 -1.86
C TYR A 18 -26.34 -17.60 -2.60
N TYR A 19 -26.30 -17.50 -3.93
CA TYR A 19 -25.24 -18.12 -4.74
C TYR A 19 -23.90 -17.42 -4.56
N GLY A 20 -22.82 -18.21 -4.54
CA GLY A 20 -21.44 -17.75 -4.52
C GLY A 20 -20.92 -17.45 -5.92
N ASN A 21 -19.95 -16.55 -6.01
CA ASN A 21 -19.23 -16.29 -7.26
C ASN A 21 -17.81 -16.91 -7.18
N PRO A 22 -17.38 -17.74 -8.14
CA PRO A 22 -16.02 -18.29 -8.17
C PRO A 22 -14.93 -17.21 -8.19
N ASP A 23 -15.16 -16.07 -8.85
CA ASP A 23 -14.22 -14.94 -8.88
C ASP A 23 -14.02 -14.32 -7.49
N TRP A 24 -15.02 -14.47 -6.61
CA TRP A 24 -15.00 -14.00 -5.22
C TRP A 24 -14.88 -15.19 -4.26
N GLN A 25 -14.09 -16.19 -4.62
CA GLN A 25 -13.77 -17.36 -3.79
C GLN A 25 -15.00 -18.16 -3.33
N GLY A 26 -16.12 -18.06 -4.02
CA GLY A 26 -17.39 -18.70 -3.65
C GLY A 26 -18.22 -17.89 -2.66
N PHE A 27 -17.94 -16.60 -2.46
CA PHE A 27 -18.79 -15.71 -1.68
C PHE A 27 -19.82 -14.99 -2.58
N CYS A 28 -21.00 -14.68 -2.02
CA CYS A 28 -21.93 -13.76 -2.67
C CYS A 28 -21.41 -12.31 -2.56
N SER A 29 -21.98 -11.38 -3.33
CA SER A 29 -21.56 -9.97 -3.36
C SER A 29 -21.54 -9.30 -1.98
N LYS A 30 -22.56 -9.55 -1.15
CA LYS A 30 -22.65 -9.02 0.22
C LYS A 30 -21.55 -9.58 1.11
N CYS A 31 -21.42 -10.90 1.16
CA CYS A 31 -20.43 -11.57 2.01
C CYS A 31 -19.01 -11.23 1.58
N TRP A 32 -18.74 -11.13 0.28
CA TRP A 32 -17.45 -10.73 -0.26
C TRP A 32 -17.05 -9.33 0.20
N ARG A 33 -17.98 -8.36 0.16
CA ARG A 33 -17.71 -6.99 0.60
C ARG A 33 -17.30 -6.94 2.07
N GLU A 34 -17.99 -7.70 2.93
CA GLU A 34 -17.64 -7.79 4.34
C GLU A 34 -16.24 -8.37 4.56
N GLU A 35 -15.89 -9.47 3.89
CA GLU A 35 -14.56 -10.08 4.00
C GLU A 35 -13.47 -9.16 3.44
N TYR A 36 -13.74 -8.48 2.32
CA TYR A 36 -12.82 -7.49 1.75
C TYR A 36 -12.54 -6.33 2.71
N HIS A 37 -13.57 -5.79 3.36
CA HIS A 37 -13.40 -4.73 4.36
C HIS A 37 -12.57 -5.19 5.56
N LYS A 38 -12.82 -6.40 6.07
CA LYS A 38 -12.04 -6.97 7.18
C LYS A 38 -10.57 -7.17 6.80
N ALA A 39 -10.31 -7.75 5.63
CA ALA A 39 -8.96 -7.99 5.13
C ALA A 39 -8.19 -6.66 5.01
N ARG A 40 -8.82 -5.63 4.43
CA ARG A 40 -8.23 -4.30 4.31
C ARG A 40 -7.99 -3.63 5.66
N GLN A 41 -8.89 -3.78 6.62
CA GLN A 41 -8.69 -3.23 7.96
C GLN A 41 -7.51 -3.89 8.67
N LYS A 42 -7.38 -5.21 8.52
CA LYS A 42 -6.25 -5.97 9.06
C LYS A 42 -4.93 -5.51 8.45
N GLU A 43 -4.88 -5.36 7.12
CA GLU A 43 -3.69 -4.84 6.41
C GLU A 43 -3.28 -3.45 6.92
N ILE A 44 -4.22 -2.52 7.07
CA ILE A 44 -3.94 -1.18 7.62
C ILE A 44 -3.38 -1.25 9.05
N GLN A 45 -3.91 -2.16 9.86
CA GLN A 45 -3.46 -2.34 11.23
C GLN A 45 -2.03 -2.92 11.28
N GLU A 46 -1.74 -3.92 10.46
CA GLU A 46 -0.42 -4.52 10.33
C GLU A 46 0.61 -3.49 9.82
N ASP A 47 0.25 -2.70 8.81
CA ASP A 47 1.11 -1.62 8.28
C ASP A 47 1.43 -0.55 9.34
N TRP A 48 0.44 -0.20 10.18
CA TRP A 48 0.65 0.76 11.26
C TRP A 48 1.60 0.21 12.32
N GLU A 49 1.44 -1.06 12.70
CA GLU A 49 2.32 -1.74 13.66
C GLU A 49 3.75 -1.84 13.13
N LEU A 50 3.92 -2.22 11.87
CA LEU A 50 5.23 -2.25 11.20
C LEU A 50 5.88 -0.86 11.14
N ALA A 51 5.11 0.19 10.89
CA ALA A 51 5.62 1.56 10.86
C ALA A 51 6.09 2.05 12.24
N GLU A 52 5.46 1.59 13.33
CA GLU A 52 5.89 1.91 14.68
C GLU A 52 7.19 1.17 15.05
N LEU A 53 7.28 -0.14 14.76
CA LEU A 53 8.51 -0.92 14.96
C LEU A 53 9.70 -0.33 14.19
N GLN A 54 9.47 0.10 12.94
CA GLN A 54 10.50 0.74 12.12
C GLN A 54 11.03 2.03 12.79
N ARG A 55 10.15 2.83 13.41
CA ARG A 55 10.56 4.04 14.14
C ARG A 55 11.42 3.70 15.34
N GLU A 56 11.02 2.71 16.14
CA GLU A 56 11.78 2.27 17.31
C GLU A 56 13.18 1.76 16.93
N GLU A 57 13.29 1.02 15.83
CA GLU A 57 14.58 0.54 15.31
C GLU A 57 15.49 1.71 14.87
N GLU A 58 14.94 2.68 14.15
CA GLU A 58 15.68 3.88 13.71
C GLU A 58 16.17 4.72 14.90
N GLU A 59 15.35 4.88 15.93
CA GLU A 59 15.73 5.59 17.18
C GLU A 59 16.83 4.84 17.95
N ALA A 60 16.73 3.52 18.07
CA ALA A 60 17.76 2.69 18.69
C ALA A 60 19.08 2.73 17.92
N PHE A 61 19.01 2.73 16.58
CA PHE A 61 20.18 2.83 15.71
C PHE A 61 20.84 4.22 15.79
N ALA A 62 20.06 5.30 15.81
CA ALA A 62 20.58 6.65 16.00
C ALA A 62 21.25 6.82 17.38
N SER A 63 20.66 6.23 18.44
CA SER A 63 21.21 6.25 19.79
C SER A 63 22.57 5.51 19.87
N SER A 64 22.67 4.33 19.25
CA SER A 64 23.92 3.55 19.23
C SER A 64 25.05 4.21 18.41
N GLN A 65 24.74 4.88 17.28
CA GLN A 65 25.74 5.63 16.50
C GLN A 65 26.33 6.84 17.24
N SER A 66 25.60 7.44 18.19
CA SER A 66 26.12 8.56 18.98
C SER A 66 27.33 8.19 19.87
N SER A 67 27.58 6.89 20.07
CA SER A 67 28.64 6.35 20.92
C SER A 67 29.84 5.76 20.17
N GLN A 68 29.78 5.63 18.84
CA GLN A 68 30.92 5.23 18.01
C GLN A 68 31.33 6.37 17.07
N GLY A 69 32.34 7.13 17.50
CA GLY A 69 32.97 8.14 16.67
C GLY A 69 33.50 7.57 15.36
N ALA A 70 33.26 8.32 14.29
CA ALA A 70 34.01 8.32 13.03
C ALA A 70 34.23 6.95 12.35
N GLN A 71 33.38 6.64 11.36
CA GLN A 71 33.78 6.45 9.95
C GLN A 71 32.63 5.85 9.14
N SER A 72 31.82 6.70 8.50
CA SER A 72 31.11 6.31 7.29
C SER A 72 31.09 7.50 6.33
N LEU A 73 31.73 7.29 5.20
CA LEU A 73 32.05 8.25 4.15
C LEU A 73 30.75 8.81 3.55
N THR A 74 30.23 9.89 4.13
CA THR A 74 29.14 10.67 3.51
C THR A 74 29.75 11.86 2.77
N PHE A 75 29.57 11.80 1.45
CA PHE A 75 29.75 12.80 0.40
C PHE A 75 30.18 14.21 0.87
N SER A 76 31.38 14.61 0.44
CA SER A 76 32.09 15.83 0.81
C SER A 76 31.21 17.07 0.93
N LYS A 77 31.16 17.59 2.16
CA LYS A 77 30.75 18.94 2.54
C LYS A 77 31.44 19.99 1.66
N PHE A 78 30.75 20.48 0.63
CA PHE A 78 31.21 21.63 -0.15
C PHE A 78 30.93 22.93 0.62
N GLU A 79 31.92 23.41 1.37
CA GLU A 79 31.95 24.80 1.85
C GLU A 79 32.61 25.68 0.79
N GLY A 80 31.79 26.41 0.03
CA GLY A 80 32.24 27.24 -1.08
C GLY A 80 31.47 28.54 -1.21
N LYS A 81 31.83 29.50 -0.34
CA LYS A 81 32.00 30.96 -0.60
C LYS A 81 30.87 31.82 -1.21
N LYS A 82 30.77 33.03 -0.64
CA LYS A 82 29.82 34.14 -0.81
C LYS A 82 29.62 34.69 -2.25
N THR A 83 28.43 35.31 -2.40
CA THR A 83 28.02 36.46 -3.24
C THR A 83 27.88 36.28 -4.77
N ASN A 84 26.65 36.41 -5.29
CA ASN A 84 26.19 37.56 -6.08
C ASN A 84 24.75 37.35 -6.61
N LYS A 85 23.93 38.39 -6.50
CA LYS A 85 22.53 38.45 -6.90
C LYS A 85 22.41 38.51 -8.43
N LYS A 86 21.93 37.44 -9.09
CA LYS A 86 21.37 37.55 -10.46
C LYS A 86 20.33 36.47 -10.77
N THR A 87 19.08 36.88 -10.61
CA THR A 87 17.90 36.50 -11.42
C THR A 87 18.08 35.35 -12.42
N ARG A 88 17.55 34.16 -12.12
CA ARG A 88 17.03 33.24 -13.15
C ARG A 88 15.77 32.54 -12.63
N LYS A 89 14.67 32.98 -13.24
CA LYS A 89 13.30 32.47 -13.29
C LYS A 89 13.15 31.04 -12.76
N VAL A 90 12.34 30.90 -11.69
CA VAL A 90 11.74 29.63 -11.27
C VAL A 90 10.81 29.18 -12.39
N THR A 91 11.26 28.25 -13.23
CA THR A 91 10.34 27.42 -13.99
C THR A 91 9.69 26.48 -13.00
N THR A 92 8.47 26.82 -12.59
CA THR A 92 7.55 25.92 -11.91
C THR A 92 7.39 24.67 -12.78
N VAL A 93 8.09 23.59 -12.44
CA VAL A 93 7.76 22.29 -12.98
C VAL A 93 6.39 21.95 -12.42
N LYS A 94 5.39 22.01 -13.31
CA LYS A 94 4.03 21.53 -13.07
C LYS A 94 4.12 20.19 -12.36
N LYS A 95 3.49 20.15 -11.18
CA LYS A 95 3.18 18.97 -10.39
C LYS A 95 2.87 17.79 -11.31
N SER A 96 3.82 16.86 -11.41
CA SER A 96 3.61 15.56 -12.02
C SER A 96 2.60 14.83 -11.14
N SER A 97 1.34 14.86 -11.54
CA SER A 97 0.37 13.87 -11.11
C SER A 97 0.90 12.52 -11.55
N VAL A 98 1.36 11.70 -10.60
CA VAL A 98 1.52 10.27 -10.81
C VAL A 98 0.14 9.77 -11.24
N ARG A 99 0.02 9.53 -12.54
CA ARG A 99 -1.11 8.85 -13.14
C ARG A 99 -0.93 7.40 -12.73
N LEU A 100 -1.67 6.95 -11.71
CA LEU A 100 -1.84 5.53 -11.47
C LEU A 100 -2.26 4.90 -12.81
N PRO A 101 -1.61 3.83 -13.29
CA PRO A 101 -2.09 3.14 -14.47
C PRO A 101 -3.51 2.69 -14.18
N GLY A 102 -4.44 3.21 -14.98
CA GLY A 102 -5.85 2.85 -14.87
C GLY A 102 -6.00 1.36 -15.11
N SER A 103 -6.41 0.64 -14.09
CA SER A 103 -7.35 -0.47 -14.26
C SER A 103 -8.72 0.15 -14.54
N ASP A 104 -8.89 0.60 -15.79
CA ASP A 104 -10.20 0.80 -16.38
C ASP A 104 -10.85 -0.57 -16.53
N GLN A 105 -11.57 -0.98 -15.49
CA GLN A 105 -12.82 -1.70 -15.68
C GLN A 105 -13.84 -1.01 -14.79
N ARG A 106 -14.48 0.02 -15.35
CA ARG A 106 -15.92 0.21 -15.10
C ARG A 106 -16.64 -1.07 -15.54
N ARG A 107 -16.63 -2.10 -14.69
CA ARG A 107 -17.68 -3.11 -14.68
C ARG A 107 -18.70 -2.64 -13.65
N VAL A 108 -19.60 -1.78 -14.11
CA VAL A 108 -20.95 -1.76 -13.55
C VAL A 108 -21.44 -3.19 -13.70
N MET A 109 -21.58 -3.91 -12.59
CA MET A 109 -22.31 -5.16 -12.55
C MET A 109 -23.34 -5.00 -11.45
N PHE A 110 -24.59 -5.09 -11.91
CA PHE A 110 -25.83 -5.03 -11.15
C PHE A 110 -25.81 -5.93 -9.91
#